data_AF-A0A5P9HFU7-F1
#
_entry.id   AF-A0A5P9HFU7-F1
#
_cell.length_a   1.000
_cell.length_b   1.000
_cell.length_c   1.000
_cell.angle_alpha   90.00
_cell.angle_beta   90.00
_cell.angle_gamma   90.00
#
_symmetry.space_group_name_H-M   'P 1'
#
loop_
_entity.id
_entity.type
_entity.pdbx_description
1 polymer ?
#
loop_
_entity_poly.entity_id
_entity_poly.type
_entity_poly.pdbx_seq_one_letter_code
_entity_poly.pdbx_strand_id
1 'polypeptide(L)'
;MRDKTTTTRYLARLPALLVLIGAIALLQLHAIQFWTEFVGPMGWAWAVLLEVVALWLWYQRQLARRALALVTSVLALTGPVYTVCEPLVEEWLTASHVDAGRELRIERLTQEAARLEESLATFRENSEARAGWLTPIQEAQARLTEVDAELAELISTPPAEAMTWRQQALVVMQALALIIFQLSAVLAITSLSRMGRSAPAVIGGPISSGERLPEDSAGLGEDVAVPSTPPPEDVSCNLEPRLGKPSMNETNDDSELGKGHFEYADIVALREALEQLLEERGTTQAAFCRNHGVSPRDLSLLRRHEARSASGERTISITALERLASIIDAQPMSRAAT
;
A
#
# COMPACT_ATOMS: atom_id res chain seq x y z
N MET A 1 42.49 47.34 5.44
CA MET A 1 42.40 46.26 4.42
C MET A 1 41.49 45.15 4.94
N ARG A 2 40.18 45.22 4.69
CA ARG A 2 39.23 44.15 5.07
C ARG A 2 38.76 43.35 3.84
N ASP A 3 38.21 42.17 4.10
CA ASP A 3 37.25 41.42 3.27
C ASP A 3 37.60 40.90 1.86
N LYS A 4 38.87 40.89 1.41
CA LYS A 4 39.23 40.11 0.19
C LYS A 4 39.21 38.58 0.38
N THR A 5 39.39 38.09 1.62
CA THR A 5 39.47 36.64 1.95
C THR A 5 38.13 36.04 2.42
N THR A 6 37.15 36.88 2.76
CA THR A 6 35.79 36.47 3.12
C THR A 6 34.91 36.42 1.88
N THR A 7 34.86 37.51 1.09
CA THR A 7 34.11 37.61 -0.17
C THR A 7 34.42 36.47 -1.14
N THR A 8 35.70 36.15 -1.35
CA THR A 8 36.14 35.03 -2.20
C THR A 8 35.61 33.66 -1.75
N ARG A 9 35.47 33.41 -0.43
CA ARG A 9 34.86 32.17 0.09
C ARG A 9 33.34 32.14 -0.10
N TYR A 10 32.66 33.29 -0.04
CA TYR A 10 31.22 33.35 -0.31
C TYR A 10 30.92 33.19 -1.80
N LEU A 11 31.68 33.86 -2.67
CA LEU A 11 31.60 33.71 -4.14
C LEU A 11 31.79 32.25 -4.57
N ALA A 12 32.74 31.52 -3.96
CA ALA A 12 32.96 30.10 -4.23
C ALA A 12 31.81 29.17 -3.76
N ARG A 13 30.94 29.63 -2.86
CA ARG A 13 29.80 28.85 -2.34
C ARG A 13 28.46 29.19 -2.99
N LEU A 14 28.31 30.38 -3.58
CA LEU A 14 27.09 30.83 -4.26
C LEU A 14 26.51 29.81 -5.26
N PRO A 15 27.25 29.22 -6.22
CA PRO A 15 26.65 28.31 -7.19
C PRO A 15 26.07 27.04 -6.53
N ALA A 16 26.76 26.49 -5.52
CA ALA A 16 26.25 25.34 -4.76
C ALA A 16 24.99 25.69 -3.95
N LEU A 17 24.92 26.90 -3.38
CA LEU A 17 23.73 27.37 -2.65
C LEU A 17 22.54 27.62 -3.59
N LEU A 18 22.76 28.19 -4.77
CA LEU A 18 21.71 28.43 -5.76
C LEU A 18 21.12 27.11 -6.29
N VAL A 19 21.96 26.14 -6.63
CA VAL A 19 21.51 24.78 -7.04
C VAL A 19 20.74 24.11 -5.91
N LEU A 20 21.24 24.17 -4.67
CA LEU A 20 20.60 23.56 -3.50
C LEU A 20 19.21 24.17 -3.25
N ILE A 21 19.08 25.50 -3.23
CA ILE A 21 17.81 26.19 -2.99
C ILE A 21 16.82 25.90 -4.12
N GLY A 22 17.26 25.94 -5.39
CA GLY A 22 16.40 25.66 -6.55
C GLY A 22 15.87 24.22 -6.56
N ALA A 23 16.74 23.25 -6.31
CA ALA A 23 16.35 21.84 -6.22
C ALA A 23 15.36 21.58 -5.08
N ILE A 24 15.65 22.08 -3.86
CA ILE A 24 14.76 21.94 -2.70
C ILE A 24 13.41 22.58 -2.97
N ALA A 25 13.36 23.80 -3.54
CA ALA A 25 12.10 24.50 -3.78
C ALA A 25 11.17 23.75 -4.75
N LEU A 26 11.72 23.15 -5.82
CA LEU A 26 10.95 22.34 -6.76
C LEU A 26 10.47 21.03 -6.13
N LEU A 27 11.34 20.33 -5.38
CA LEU A 27 10.97 19.10 -4.66
C LEU A 27 9.91 19.35 -3.59
N GLN A 28 10.03 20.44 -2.83
CA GLN A 28 9.09 20.80 -1.76
C GLN A 28 7.70 21.18 -2.29
N LEU A 29 7.59 21.75 -3.51
CA LEU A 29 6.28 22.05 -4.10
C LEU A 29 5.42 20.78 -4.24
N HIS A 30 5.99 19.74 -4.86
CA HIS A 30 5.30 18.46 -5.02
C HIS A 30 5.20 17.66 -3.70
N ALA A 31 6.24 17.69 -2.86
CA ALA A 31 6.23 16.98 -1.58
C ALA A 31 5.17 17.54 -0.62
N ILE A 32 5.01 18.86 -0.55
CA ILE A 32 3.99 19.49 0.31
C ILE A 32 2.60 19.05 -0.13
N GLN A 33 2.28 19.13 -1.44
CA GLN A 33 1.00 18.66 -1.99
C GLN A 33 0.69 17.22 -1.57
N PHE A 34 1.59 16.29 -1.92
CA PHE A 34 1.46 14.87 -1.57
C PHE A 34 1.24 14.64 -0.07
N TRP A 35 2.12 15.19 0.79
CA TRP A 35 2.01 14.94 2.22
C TRP A 35 0.75 15.59 2.81
N THR A 36 0.26 16.73 2.28
CA THR A 36 -1.02 17.32 2.73
C THR A 36 -2.26 16.52 2.33
N GLU A 37 -2.17 15.71 1.29
CA GLU A 37 -3.23 14.83 0.85
C GLU A 37 -3.30 13.57 1.72
N PHE A 38 -2.18 12.85 1.85
CA PHE A 38 -2.12 11.59 2.61
C PHE A 38 -2.12 11.74 4.14
N VAL A 39 -1.64 12.88 4.68
CA VAL A 39 -1.54 13.13 6.14
C VAL A 39 -2.44 14.30 6.58
N GLY A 40 -3.25 14.86 5.66
CA GLY A 40 -4.15 15.97 5.93
C GLY A 40 -3.41 17.30 6.20
N PRO A 41 -4.05 18.28 6.86
CA PRO A 41 -3.62 19.69 6.86
C PRO A 41 -2.25 19.97 7.51
N MET A 42 -1.65 19.01 8.22
CA MET A 42 -0.30 19.11 8.79
C MET A 42 0.79 18.45 7.92
N GLY A 43 0.44 17.89 6.77
CA GLY A 43 1.37 17.19 5.88
C GLY A 43 2.55 18.05 5.37
N TRP A 44 2.35 19.35 5.18
CA TRP A 44 3.42 20.28 4.83
C TRP A 44 4.59 20.24 5.84
N ALA A 45 4.30 20.02 7.13
CA ALA A 45 5.31 19.94 8.17
C ALA A 45 6.15 18.65 8.05
N TRP A 46 5.55 17.55 7.59
CA TRP A 46 6.26 16.31 7.28
C TRP A 46 7.18 16.46 6.07
N ALA A 47 6.70 17.09 4.99
CA ALA A 47 7.50 17.38 3.80
C ALA A 47 8.77 18.21 4.12
N VAL A 48 8.61 19.27 4.92
CA VAL A 48 9.72 20.12 5.36
C VAL A 48 10.64 19.39 6.35
N LEU A 49 10.10 18.65 7.32
CA LEU A 49 10.89 17.95 8.33
C LEU A 49 11.76 16.85 7.71
N LEU A 50 11.22 16.06 6.79
CA LEU A 50 11.97 15.00 6.08
C LEU A 50 13.18 15.58 5.33
N GLU A 51 13.00 16.69 4.60
CA GLU A 51 14.08 17.32 3.85
C GLU A 51 15.12 17.95 4.78
N VAL A 52 14.71 18.64 5.84
CA VAL A 52 15.65 19.19 6.86
C VAL A 52 16.47 18.07 7.51
N VAL A 53 15.86 16.93 7.83
CA VAL A 53 16.56 15.75 8.38
C VAL A 53 17.50 15.14 7.33
N ALA A 54 17.08 14.99 6.07
CA ALA A 54 17.91 14.47 5.00
C ALA A 54 19.16 15.34 4.77
N LEU A 55 18.99 16.65 4.65
CA LEU A 55 20.08 17.62 4.49
C LEU A 55 21.04 17.61 5.68
N TRP A 56 20.51 17.56 6.91
CA TRP A 56 21.32 17.46 8.12
C TRP A 56 22.14 16.16 8.13
N LEU A 57 21.54 15.01 7.79
CA LEU A 57 22.24 13.73 7.73
C LEU A 57 23.29 13.68 6.60
N TRP A 58 23.03 14.27 5.43
CA TRP A 58 23.99 14.38 4.34
C TRP A 58 25.16 15.34 4.63
N TYR A 59 24.94 16.35 5.49
CA TYR A 59 26.01 17.19 6.01
C TYR A 59 26.97 16.42 6.93
N GLN A 60 26.48 15.36 7.60
CA GLN A 60 27.29 14.47 8.45
C GLN A 60 28.19 13.55 7.61
N ARG A 61 29.37 13.21 8.15
CA ARG A 61 30.41 12.44 7.42
C ARG A 61 30.50 10.96 7.84
N GLN A 62 29.67 10.51 8.77
CA GLN A 62 29.64 9.11 9.25
C GLN A 62 28.84 8.21 8.29
N LEU A 63 29.34 7.00 8.01
CA LEU A 63 28.71 6.07 7.07
C LEU A 63 27.29 5.66 7.49
N ALA A 64 27.06 5.36 8.77
CA ALA A 64 25.72 4.99 9.27
C ALA A 64 24.70 6.15 9.10
N ARG A 65 25.14 7.40 9.31
CA ARG A 65 24.29 8.59 9.08
C ARG A 65 24.01 8.81 7.59
N ARG A 66 24.90 8.40 6.68
CA ARG A 66 24.67 8.44 5.23
C ARG A 66 23.73 7.33 4.74
N ALA A 67 23.77 6.15 5.35
CA ALA A 67 22.76 5.11 5.10
C ALA A 67 21.37 5.61 5.52
N LEU A 68 21.26 6.24 6.69
CA LEU A 68 20.02 6.90 7.11
C LEU A 68 19.64 8.06 6.17
N ALA A 69 20.60 8.89 5.74
CA ALA A 69 20.36 9.97 4.79
C ALA A 69 19.80 9.49 3.44
N LEU A 70 20.26 8.33 2.94
CA LEU A 70 19.69 7.69 1.75
C LEU A 70 18.23 7.29 1.99
N VAL A 71 17.91 6.65 3.11
CA VAL A 71 16.53 6.28 3.47
C VAL A 71 15.63 7.52 3.57
N THR A 72 16.09 8.59 4.23
CA THR A 72 15.31 9.84 4.33
C THR A 72 15.17 10.54 2.98
N SER A 73 16.20 10.57 2.13
CA SER A 73 16.10 11.13 0.78
C SER A 73 15.19 10.32 -0.15
N VAL A 74 15.13 8.99 -0.02
CA VAL A 74 14.15 8.17 -0.74
C VAL A 74 12.73 8.50 -0.28
N LEU A 75 12.51 8.57 1.04
CA LEU A 75 11.19 8.88 1.61
C LEU A 75 10.71 10.31 1.30
N ALA A 76 11.63 11.29 1.23
CA ALA A 76 11.33 12.65 0.79
C ALA A 76 10.99 12.71 -0.71
N LEU A 77 11.64 11.87 -1.53
CA LEU A 77 11.43 11.79 -2.98
C LEU A 77 10.17 10.99 -3.37
N THR A 78 9.64 10.13 -2.49
CA THR A 78 8.43 9.33 -2.74
C THR A 78 7.25 10.18 -3.19
N GLY A 79 6.94 11.25 -2.46
CA GLY A 79 5.80 12.14 -2.79
C GLY A 79 5.95 12.85 -4.14
N PRO A 80 7.07 13.56 -4.40
CA PRO A 80 7.34 14.16 -5.70
C PRO A 80 7.26 13.19 -6.87
N VAL A 81 7.86 12.00 -6.76
CA VAL A 81 7.80 10.99 -7.84
C VAL A 81 6.38 10.46 -8.03
N TYR A 82 5.63 10.23 -6.94
CA TYR A 82 4.22 9.82 -7.01
C TYR A 82 3.38 10.85 -7.79
N THR A 83 3.36 12.13 -7.37
CA THR A 83 2.53 13.18 -7.99
C THR A 83 2.86 13.47 -9.47
N VAL A 84 4.04 13.08 -9.94
CA VAL A 84 4.42 13.18 -11.36
C VAL A 84 4.03 11.92 -12.13
N CYS A 85 4.16 10.73 -11.51
CA CYS A 85 3.85 9.46 -12.17
C CYS A 85 2.37 9.07 -12.08
N GLU A 86 1.58 9.71 -11.21
CA GLU A 86 0.14 9.50 -11.00
C GLU A 86 -0.66 9.26 -12.29
N PRO A 87 -0.68 10.15 -13.30
CA PRO A 87 -1.45 9.91 -14.54
C PRO A 87 -0.97 8.70 -15.35
N LEU A 88 0.30 8.30 -15.23
CA LEU A 88 0.85 7.11 -15.87
C LEU A 88 0.47 5.83 -15.10
N VAL A 89 0.32 5.92 -13.77
CA VAL A 89 -0.16 4.84 -12.92
C VAL A 89 -1.66 4.63 -13.10
N GLU A 90 -2.46 5.71 -13.16
CA GLU A 90 -3.89 5.64 -13.48
C GLU A 90 -4.14 5.05 -14.87
N GLU A 91 -3.40 5.48 -15.90
CA GLU A 91 -3.44 4.89 -17.24
C GLU A 91 -3.12 3.38 -17.18
N TRP A 92 -2.00 3.01 -16.56
CA TRP A 92 -1.57 1.61 -16.51
C TRP A 92 -2.55 0.71 -15.74
N LEU A 93 -3.09 1.21 -14.63
CA LEU A 93 -4.11 0.48 -13.86
C LEU A 93 -5.41 0.34 -14.67
N THR A 94 -5.93 1.42 -15.27
CA THR A 94 -7.19 1.36 -16.04
C THR A 94 -7.05 0.47 -17.27
N ALA A 95 -5.95 0.55 -18.02
CA ALA A 95 -5.65 -0.37 -19.12
C ALA A 95 -5.62 -1.84 -18.63
N SER A 96 -4.88 -2.12 -17.54
CA SER A 96 -4.79 -3.49 -16.99
C SER A 96 -6.14 -4.06 -16.56
N HIS A 97 -7.05 -3.25 -16.02
CA HIS A 97 -8.41 -3.70 -15.66
C HIS A 97 -9.30 -3.92 -16.89
N VAL A 98 -9.17 -3.09 -17.92
CA VAL A 98 -9.89 -3.25 -19.20
C VAL A 98 -9.45 -4.52 -19.93
N ASP A 99 -8.14 -4.76 -20.03
CA ASP A 99 -7.59 -5.95 -20.68
C ASP A 99 -7.97 -7.23 -19.92
N ALA A 100 -7.83 -7.26 -18.58
CA ALA A 100 -8.25 -8.42 -17.78
C ALA A 100 -9.76 -8.68 -17.87
N GLY A 101 -10.60 -7.64 -17.86
CA GLY A 101 -12.05 -7.77 -18.05
C GLY A 101 -12.43 -8.29 -19.44
N ARG A 102 -11.67 -7.90 -20.47
CA ARG A 102 -11.81 -8.38 -21.85
C ARG A 102 -11.40 -9.84 -22.00
N GLU A 103 -10.26 -10.25 -21.42
CA GLU A 103 -9.83 -11.66 -21.41
C GLU A 103 -10.87 -12.56 -20.72
N LEU A 104 -11.38 -12.17 -19.56
CA LEU A 104 -12.45 -12.90 -18.85
C LEU A 104 -13.76 -12.98 -19.66
N ARG A 105 -14.11 -11.96 -20.46
CA ARG A 105 -15.28 -12.01 -21.34
C ARG A 105 -15.06 -12.98 -22.52
N ILE A 106 -13.86 -13.00 -23.11
CA ILE A 106 -13.47 -13.93 -24.17
C ILE A 106 -13.47 -15.38 -23.65
N GLU A 107 -12.91 -15.64 -22.46
CA GLU A 107 -12.95 -16.97 -21.84
C GLU A 107 -14.40 -17.43 -21.62
N ARG A 108 -15.25 -16.57 -21.04
CA ARG A 108 -16.66 -16.90 -20.78
C ARG A 108 -17.45 -17.21 -22.05
N LEU A 109 -17.25 -16.43 -23.11
CA LEU A 109 -17.91 -16.64 -24.41
C LEU A 109 -17.39 -17.89 -25.12
N THR A 110 -16.09 -18.20 -25.07
CA THR A 110 -15.56 -19.45 -25.66
C THR A 110 -16.05 -20.70 -24.90
N GLN A 111 -16.22 -20.63 -23.58
CA GLN A 111 -16.89 -21.68 -22.80
C GLN A 111 -18.38 -21.82 -23.18
N GLU A 112 -19.09 -20.71 -23.42
CA GLU A 112 -20.49 -20.73 -23.87
C GLU A 112 -20.63 -21.35 -25.27
N ALA A 113 -19.77 -20.97 -26.22
CA ALA A 113 -19.72 -21.54 -27.57
C ALA A 113 -19.52 -23.06 -27.56
N ALA A 114 -18.50 -23.55 -26.84
CA ALA A 114 -18.23 -24.99 -26.75
C ALA A 114 -19.41 -25.79 -26.16
N ARG A 115 -20.10 -25.22 -25.16
CA ARG A 115 -21.31 -25.83 -24.58
C ARG A 115 -22.50 -25.81 -25.55
N LEU A 116 -22.63 -24.77 -26.35
CA LEU A 116 -23.66 -24.69 -27.40
C LEU A 116 -23.39 -25.72 -28.51
N GLU A 117 -22.13 -25.89 -28.94
CA GLU A 117 -21.73 -26.94 -29.90
C GLU A 117 -22.06 -28.36 -29.39
N GLU A 118 -21.72 -28.68 -28.14
CA GLU A 118 -22.07 -29.95 -27.49
C GLU A 118 -23.60 -30.18 -27.43
N SER A 119 -24.35 -29.13 -27.07
CA SER A 119 -25.82 -29.19 -27.07
C SER A 119 -26.39 -29.41 -28.47
N LEU A 120 -25.82 -28.78 -29.51
CA LEU A 120 -26.24 -28.93 -30.90
C LEU A 120 -25.93 -30.33 -31.45
N ALA A 121 -24.81 -30.93 -31.07
CA ALA A 121 -24.52 -32.33 -31.38
C ALA A 121 -25.57 -33.26 -30.75
N THR A 122 -25.88 -33.05 -29.46
CA THR A 122 -26.87 -33.83 -28.70
C THR A 122 -28.28 -33.67 -29.28
N PHE A 123 -28.71 -32.46 -29.64
CA PHE A 123 -30.02 -32.22 -30.25
C PHE A 123 -30.12 -32.84 -31.65
N ARG A 124 -29.04 -32.84 -32.45
CA ARG A 124 -29.00 -33.49 -33.76
C ARG A 124 -29.17 -35.00 -33.64
N GLU A 125 -28.41 -35.67 -32.78
CA GLU A 125 -28.54 -37.11 -32.52
C GLU A 125 -29.97 -37.47 -32.06
N ASN A 126 -30.52 -36.71 -31.11
CA ASN A 126 -31.89 -36.93 -30.63
C ASN A 126 -32.97 -36.60 -31.69
N SER A 127 -32.67 -35.80 -32.70
CA SER A 127 -33.59 -35.47 -33.81
C SER A 127 -33.76 -36.59 -34.84
N GLU A 128 -32.78 -37.49 -34.96
CA GLU A 128 -32.93 -38.70 -35.78
C GLU A 128 -33.93 -39.69 -35.15
N ALA A 129 -34.04 -39.69 -33.82
CA ALA A 129 -34.90 -40.61 -33.06
C ALA A 129 -36.28 -40.04 -32.68
N ARG A 130 -36.45 -38.70 -32.65
CA ARG A 130 -37.70 -38.05 -32.17
C ARG A 130 -38.00 -36.76 -32.92
N ALA A 131 -39.29 -36.49 -33.16
CA ALA A 131 -39.75 -35.19 -33.65
C ALA A 131 -39.77 -34.13 -32.52
N GLY A 132 -39.59 -32.86 -32.89
CA GLY A 132 -39.73 -31.70 -31.99
C GLY A 132 -38.46 -30.85 -31.80
N TRP A 133 -37.27 -31.37 -32.11
CA TRP A 133 -35.99 -30.70 -31.83
C TRP A 133 -35.64 -29.51 -32.74
N LEU A 134 -36.42 -29.22 -33.78
CA LEU A 134 -36.10 -28.15 -34.74
C LEU A 134 -35.95 -26.77 -34.07
N THR A 135 -36.83 -26.45 -33.11
CA THR A 135 -36.80 -25.17 -32.40
C THR A 135 -35.58 -25.04 -31.47
N PRO A 136 -35.28 -26.00 -30.56
CA PRO A 136 -34.03 -25.99 -29.79
C PRO A 136 -32.76 -25.91 -30.65
N ILE A 137 -32.73 -26.58 -31.82
CA ILE A 137 -31.60 -26.49 -32.76
C ILE A 137 -31.49 -25.07 -33.33
N GLN A 138 -32.59 -24.45 -33.75
CA GLN A 138 -32.60 -23.08 -34.28
C GLN A 138 -32.20 -22.05 -33.22
N GLU A 139 -32.69 -22.19 -31.99
CA GLU A 139 -32.36 -21.32 -30.85
C GLU A 139 -30.87 -21.41 -30.48
N ALA A 140 -30.33 -22.63 -30.34
CA ALA A 140 -28.91 -22.83 -30.03
C ALA A 140 -27.98 -22.42 -31.19
N GLN A 141 -28.41 -22.59 -32.46
CA GLN A 141 -27.66 -22.06 -33.61
C GLN A 141 -27.65 -20.52 -33.64
N ALA A 142 -28.77 -19.88 -33.35
CA ALA A 142 -28.85 -18.41 -33.30
C ALA A 142 -27.94 -17.85 -32.19
N ARG A 143 -27.99 -18.42 -30.97
CA ARG A 143 -27.12 -18.00 -29.87
C ARG A 143 -25.65 -18.27 -30.15
N LEU A 144 -25.29 -19.37 -30.82
CA LEU A 144 -23.90 -19.61 -31.24
C LEU A 144 -23.41 -18.53 -32.20
N THR A 145 -24.21 -18.15 -33.22
CA THR A 145 -23.83 -17.07 -34.15
C THR A 145 -23.76 -15.68 -33.50
N GLU A 146 -24.48 -15.45 -32.39
CA GLU A 146 -24.38 -14.24 -31.58
C GLU A 146 -23.08 -14.23 -30.76
N VAL A 147 -22.74 -15.35 -30.12
CA VAL A 147 -21.48 -15.53 -29.35
C VAL A 147 -20.26 -15.42 -30.26
N ASP A 148 -20.29 -16.00 -31.46
CA ASP A 148 -19.24 -15.85 -32.48
C ASP A 148 -19.04 -14.39 -32.91
N ALA A 149 -20.13 -13.62 -33.01
CA ALA A 149 -20.08 -12.20 -33.34
C ALA A 149 -19.52 -11.36 -32.18
N GLU A 150 -19.96 -11.59 -30.94
CA GLU A 150 -19.38 -10.96 -29.74
C GLU A 150 -17.87 -11.25 -29.66
N LEU A 151 -17.43 -12.49 -29.91
CA LEU A 151 -16.02 -12.87 -29.92
C LEU A 151 -15.24 -12.16 -31.04
N ALA A 152 -15.79 -12.07 -32.25
CA ALA A 152 -15.15 -11.38 -33.36
C ALA A 152 -14.98 -9.87 -33.10
N GLU A 153 -15.98 -9.22 -32.48
CA GLU A 153 -15.90 -7.82 -32.05
C GLU A 153 -14.86 -7.63 -30.92
N LEU A 154 -14.88 -8.51 -29.90
CA LEU A 154 -13.95 -8.49 -28.77
C LEU A 154 -12.51 -8.88 -29.14
N ILE A 155 -12.26 -9.46 -30.31
CA ILE A 155 -10.92 -9.71 -30.84
C ILE A 155 -10.46 -8.56 -31.76
N SER A 156 -11.35 -8.02 -32.60
CA SER A 156 -11.00 -7.00 -33.60
C SER A 156 -10.92 -5.57 -33.05
N THR A 157 -11.60 -5.27 -31.94
CA THR A 157 -11.57 -3.95 -31.30
C THR A 157 -10.15 -3.66 -30.74
N PRO A 158 -9.49 -2.53 -31.07
CA PRO A 158 -8.22 -2.18 -30.45
C PRO A 158 -8.40 -1.95 -28.93
N PRO A 159 -7.37 -2.13 -28.08
CA PRO A 159 -7.42 -1.68 -26.70
C PRO A 159 -7.71 -0.17 -26.63
N ALA A 160 -8.24 0.29 -25.50
CA ALA A 160 -8.66 1.68 -25.31
C ALA A 160 -7.54 2.69 -25.60
N GLU A 161 -7.90 3.93 -25.96
CA GLU A 161 -6.94 4.98 -26.36
C GLU A 161 -5.93 5.30 -25.24
N ALA A 162 -4.78 4.65 -25.31
CA ALA A 162 -3.64 4.90 -24.44
C ALA A 162 -3.15 6.35 -24.57
N MET A 163 -2.61 6.89 -23.48
CA MET A 163 -2.03 8.22 -23.44
C MET A 163 -0.89 8.31 -24.45
N THR A 164 -0.83 9.41 -25.21
CA THR A 164 0.13 9.48 -26.32
C THR A 164 1.56 9.33 -25.81
N TRP A 165 2.41 8.62 -26.57
CA TRP A 165 3.82 8.37 -26.23
C TRP A 165 4.58 9.66 -25.83
N ARG A 166 4.15 10.81 -26.37
CA ARG A 166 4.68 12.14 -26.04
C ARG A 166 4.35 12.57 -24.62
N GLN A 167 3.13 12.33 -24.14
CA GLN A 167 2.72 12.63 -22.76
C GLN A 167 3.41 11.67 -21.78
N GLN A 168 3.45 10.37 -22.08
CA GLN A 168 4.21 9.39 -21.29
C GLN A 168 5.70 9.77 -21.18
N ALA A 169 6.33 10.17 -22.29
CA ALA A 169 7.72 10.66 -22.29
C ALA A 169 7.90 11.95 -21.47
N LEU A 170 6.92 12.86 -21.46
CA LEU A 170 6.96 14.07 -20.63
C LEU A 170 6.91 13.74 -19.14
N VAL A 171 6.04 12.83 -18.71
CA VAL A 171 5.96 12.32 -17.32
C VAL A 171 7.28 11.67 -16.91
N VAL A 172 7.82 10.76 -17.73
CA VAL A 172 9.10 10.09 -17.45
C VAL A 172 10.27 11.09 -17.36
N MET A 173 10.32 12.10 -18.25
CA MET A 173 11.34 13.16 -18.17
C MET A 173 11.21 14.02 -16.90
N GLN A 174 9.99 14.31 -16.43
CA GLN A 174 9.78 15.04 -15.17
C GLN A 174 10.22 14.22 -13.95
N ALA A 175 9.89 12.92 -13.90
CA ALA A 175 10.33 12.03 -12.83
C ALA A 175 11.87 11.90 -12.79
N LEU A 176 12.51 11.76 -13.95
CA LEU A 176 13.97 11.79 -14.07
C LEU A 176 14.59 13.14 -13.64
N ALA A 177 13.93 14.26 -13.94
CA ALA A 177 14.39 15.58 -13.49
C ALA A 177 14.35 15.72 -11.96
N LEU A 178 13.29 15.23 -11.28
CA LEU A 178 13.21 15.21 -9.82
C LEU A 178 14.33 14.37 -9.19
N ILE A 179 14.65 13.20 -9.75
CA ILE A 179 15.77 12.36 -9.31
C ILE A 179 17.11 13.12 -9.48
N ILE A 180 17.32 13.79 -10.61
CA ILE A 180 18.50 14.62 -10.87
C ILE A 180 18.58 15.79 -9.89
N PHE A 181 17.46 16.43 -9.55
CA PHE A 181 17.43 17.51 -8.56
C PHE A 181 17.79 17.00 -7.16
N GLN A 182 17.27 15.85 -6.71
CA GLN A 182 17.65 15.23 -5.43
C GLN A 182 19.15 14.92 -5.39
N LEU A 183 19.70 14.32 -6.46
CA LEU A 183 21.14 14.07 -6.57
C LEU A 183 21.96 15.38 -6.57
N SER A 184 21.45 16.44 -7.20
CA SER A 184 22.11 17.75 -7.20
C SER A 184 22.14 18.40 -5.82
N ALA A 185 21.06 18.28 -5.03
CA ALA A 185 21.00 18.75 -3.65
C ALA A 185 21.99 18.00 -2.75
N VAL A 186 22.06 16.67 -2.86
CA VAL A 186 23.03 15.82 -2.15
C VAL A 186 24.49 16.17 -2.53
N LEU A 187 24.77 16.39 -3.81
CA LEU A 187 26.10 16.83 -4.26
C LEU A 187 26.44 18.24 -3.76
N ALA A 188 25.48 19.17 -3.77
CA ALA A 188 25.65 20.53 -3.27
C ALA A 188 25.93 20.55 -1.76
N ILE A 189 25.10 19.92 -0.92
CA ILE A 189 25.29 19.91 0.54
C ILE A 189 26.58 19.18 0.95
N THR A 190 26.95 18.09 0.25
CA THR A 190 28.22 17.40 0.51
C THR A 190 29.44 18.16 -0.03
N SER A 191 29.29 19.07 -1.00
CA SER A 191 30.36 20.00 -1.41
C SER A 191 30.55 21.09 -0.34
N LEU A 192 29.46 21.66 0.17
CA LEU A 192 29.46 22.67 1.23
C LEU A 192 30.05 22.13 2.54
N SER A 193 29.73 20.90 2.94
CA SER A 193 30.29 20.26 4.14
C SER A 193 31.79 19.90 4.00
N ARG A 194 32.29 19.73 2.77
CA ARG A 194 33.74 19.64 2.48
C ARG A 194 34.42 21.00 2.59
N MET A 195 33.86 22.03 1.95
CA MET A 195 34.38 23.40 1.95
C MET A 195 34.23 24.14 3.29
N GLY A 196 33.51 23.56 4.26
CA GLY A 196 33.39 24.08 5.63
C GLY A 196 34.65 23.94 6.48
N ARG A 197 35.59 23.03 6.14
CA ARG A 197 36.72 22.64 7.01
C ARG A 197 38.12 22.95 6.46
N SER A 198 38.23 23.60 5.29
CA SER A 198 39.51 23.84 4.61
C SER A 198 40.22 25.13 5.04
N ALA A 199 40.71 25.21 6.28
CA ALA A 199 41.75 26.16 6.72
C ALA A 199 42.25 25.85 8.15
N PRO A 200 43.55 26.06 8.46
CA PRO A 200 44.73 25.78 7.65
C PRO A 200 45.62 24.72 8.35
N ALA A 201 46.48 24.03 7.59
CA ALA A 201 47.58 23.27 8.19
C ALA A 201 48.68 24.26 8.61
N VAL A 202 48.83 24.51 9.92
CA VAL A 202 49.94 25.29 10.48
C VAL A 202 51.13 24.37 10.72
N ILE A 203 52.33 24.82 10.34
CA ILE A 203 53.58 24.07 10.38
C ILE A 203 54.40 24.49 11.60
N GLY A 204 55.03 23.51 12.28
CA GLY A 204 56.01 23.74 13.35
C GLY A 204 55.69 22.93 14.63
N GLY A 205 56.60 22.14 15.19
CA GLY A 205 57.97 21.82 14.75
C GLY A 205 58.55 20.63 15.54
N PRO A 206 59.75 20.13 15.19
CA PRO A 206 60.33 18.92 15.79
C PRO A 206 61.20 19.21 17.03
N ILE A 207 60.91 18.52 18.14
CA ILE A 207 61.76 18.40 19.35
C ILE A 207 61.55 16.94 19.83
N SER A 208 62.48 16.00 19.61
CA SER A 208 63.82 15.79 20.22
C SER A 208 63.74 14.95 21.52
N SER A 209 64.74 14.07 21.71
CA SER A 209 64.71 12.88 22.57
C SER A 209 64.99 13.10 24.07
N GLY A 210 64.60 12.11 24.89
CA GLY A 210 64.92 11.96 26.33
C GLY A 210 63.80 11.20 27.04
N GLU A 211 63.71 9.86 27.03
CA GLU A 211 64.62 8.81 27.53
C GLU A 211 64.43 8.43 29.03
N ARG A 212 63.67 7.33 29.27
CA ARG A 212 63.72 6.39 30.44
C ARG A 212 63.31 6.95 31.84
N LEU A 213 62.79 6.18 32.80
CA LEU A 213 62.24 4.80 32.93
C LEU A 213 61.16 4.81 34.08
N PRO A 214 60.59 3.71 34.64
CA PRO A 214 59.23 3.70 35.21
C PRO A 214 59.18 3.37 36.73
N GLU A 215 58.04 2.84 37.19
CA GLU A 215 57.69 2.43 38.57
C GLU A 215 57.42 3.64 39.50
N ASP A 216 56.51 3.61 40.49
CA ASP A 216 55.54 2.59 40.95
C ASP A 216 54.28 3.35 41.48
N SER A 217 53.05 2.84 41.48
CA SER A 217 52.48 1.95 42.51
C SER A 217 50.93 2.03 42.47
N ALA A 218 50.21 1.19 43.24
CA ALA A 218 48.74 1.04 43.14
C ALA A 218 47.96 1.28 44.46
N GLY A 219 46.68 1.64 44.31
CA GLY A 219 45.68 1.81 45.39
C GLY A 219 45.26 3.27 45.61
N LEU A 220 44.22 3.61 46.38
CA LEU A 220 43.01 2.88 46.86
C LEU A 220 42.14 3.91 47.62
N GLY A 221 40.82 3.68 47.77
CA GLY A 221 39.90 4.57 48.51
C GLY A 221 39.22 5.65 47.62
N GLU A 222 37.91 5.95 47.59
CA GLU A 222 36.70 5.69 48.41
C GLU A 222 36.11 7.00 49.03
N ASP A 223 34.98 6.90 49.74
CA ASP A 223 34.02 7.93 50.22
C ASP A 223 33.00 8.46 49.16
N VAL A 224 31.64 8.40 49.26
CA VAL A 224 30.56 8.01 50.24
C VAL A 224 29.63 9.21 50.62
N ALA A 225 28.37 8.92 51.00
CA ALA A 225 27.21 9.80 51.34
C ALA A 225 26.36 10.31 50.13
N VAL A 226 25.05 10.02 49.93
CA VAL A 226 23.94 9.38 50.70
C VAL A 226 23.32 10.27 51.82
N PRO A 227 21.98 10.29 52.12
CA PRO A 227 20.73 9.88 51.41
C PRO A 227 19.64 11.00 51.30
N SER A 228 18.41 10.68 50.84
CA SER A 228 17.14 11.06 51.51
C SER A 228 15.88 10.38 50.92
N THR A 229 14.91 10.09 51.79
CA THR A 229 13.74 9.16 51.63
C THR A 229 12.77 9.38 52.84
N PRO A 230 11.70 8.59 53.16
CA PRO A 230 11.12 7.39 52.50
C PRO A 230 9.62 7.44 51.99
N PRO A 231 8.51 7.07 52.70
CA PRO A 231 7.45 6.22 52.09
C PRO A 231 5.99 6.67 52.43
N PRO A 232 4.91 5.83 52.35
CA PRO A 232 4.68 4.54 51.67
C PRO A 232 3.66 4.72 50.49
N GLU A 233 2.69 3.88 50.05
CA GLU A 233 1.97 2.65 50.48
C GLU A 233 1.61 1.72 49.29
N ASP A 234 0.89 0.62 49.60
CA ASP A 234 0.35 -0.47 48.77
C ASP A 234 -0.26 -0.14 47.38
N VAL A 235 -0.11 -1.08 46.41
CA VAL A 235 -1.18 -2.04 46.04
C VAL A 235 -0.68 -3.12 45.06
N SER A 236 -0.97 -4.38 45.43
CA SER A 236 -1.13 -5.63 44.64
C SER A 236 -0.32 -5.92 43.36
N CYS A 237 0.23 -7.15 43.31
CA CYS A 237 0.52 -7.90 42.07
C CYS A 237 -0.80 -8.41 41.42
N ASN A 238 -0.88 -9.17 40.31
CA ASN A 238 0.13 -9.95 39.58
C ASN A 238 -0.39 -10.33 38.17
N LEU A 239 0.51 -10.83 37.30
CA LEU A 239 0.27 -11.63 36.07
C LEU A 239 -0.80 -11.20 35.03
N GLU A 240 -0.34 -10.96 33.79
CA GLU A 240 -0.87 -11.66 32.60
C GLU A 240 0.28 -12.21 31.74
N PRO A 241 0.08 -13.26 30.91
CA PRO A 241 1.16 -14.10 30.40
C PRO A 241 1.73 -13.67 29.05
N ARG A 242 2.99 -14.06 28.78
CA ARG A 242 3.53 -14.08 27.42
C ARG A 242 2.83 -15.17 26.59
N LEU A 243 2.12 -14.79 25.52
CA LEU A 243 1.94 -15.68 24.36
C LEU A 243 2.91 -15.32 23.23
N GLY A 244 3.39 -16.34 22.53
CA GLY A 244 4.42 -16.23 21.49
C GLY A 244 3.87 -15.93 20.10
N LYS A 245 4.79 -15.59 19.18
CA LYS A 245 4.51 -15.46 17.75
C LYS A 245 4.45 -16.85 17.08
N PRO A 246 3.41 -17.18 16.32
CA PRO A 246 3.54 -17.60 14.93
C PRO A 246 3.70 -16.34 14.04
N SER A 247 4.49 -16.29 12.97
CA SER A 247 5.34 -17.29 12.32
C SER A 247 4.64 -18.49 11.67
N MET A 248 3.83 -18.20 10.65
CA MET A 248 3.88 -18.91 9.37
C MET A 248 3.41 -17.99 8.24
N ASN A 249 3.74 -18.34 7.00
CA ASN A 249 3.27 -17.62 5.81
C ASN A 249 1.86 -18.11 5.45
N GLU A 250 0.96 -17.19 5.11
CA GLU A 250 -0.16 -17.46 4.21
C GLU A 250 -0.06 -16.49 3.03
N THR A 251 0.46 -17.02 1.92
CA THR A 251 0.47 -16.39 0.59
C THR A 251 -0.72 -16.94 -0.19
N ASN A 252 -1.49 -16.05 -0.81
CA ASN A 252 -2.70 -16.35 -1.61
C ASN A 252 -3.87 -16.90 -0.74
N ASP A 253 -5.15 -16.74 -1.08
CA ASP A 253 -5.74 -16.33 -2.37
C ASP A 253 -6.63 -15.07 -2.26
N ASP A 254 -6.31 -14.04 -3.06
CA ASP A 254 -7.23 -12.92 -3.38
C ASP A 254 -8.11 -13.26 -4.60
N SER A 255 -8.53 -14.54 -4.75
CA SER A 255 -9.21 -15.06 -5.94
C SER A 255 -10.38 -16.02 -5.67
N GLU A 256 -10.93 -16.02 -4.45
CA GLU A 256 -12.20 -16.69 -4.14
C GLU A 256 -13.42 -15.74 -4.24
N LEU A 257 -13.63 -15.18 -5.43
CA LEU A 257 -14.92 -14.62 -5.87
C LEU A 257 -15.51 -15.34 -7.09
N GLY A 258 -14.87 -16.41 -7.57
CA GLY A 258 -15.27 -17.15 -8.79
C GLY A 258 -15.84 -18.56 -8.58
N LYS A 259 -16.02 -19.04 -7.34
CA LYS A 259 -16.41 -20.44 -7.05
C LYS A 259 -17.46 -20.65 -5.94
N GLY A 260 -17.94 -19.60 -5.28
CA GLY A 260 -18.98 -19.72 -4.26
C GLY A 260 -20.38 -19.50 -4.81
N HIS A 261 -21.36 -20.20 -4.24
CA HIS A 261 -22.75 -20.24 -4.72
C HIS A 261 -23.61 -19.09 -4.12
N PHE A 262 -23.06 -17.88 -4.04
CA PHE A 262 -23.72 -16.70 -3.46
C PHE A 262 -23.64 -15.50 -4.41
N GLU A 263 -24.79 -15.07 -4.93
CA GLU A 263 -24.93 -13.78 -5.61
C GLU A 263 -25.16 -12.65 -4.60
N TYR A 264 -25.10 -11.39 -5.06
CA TYR A 264 -25.37 -10.22 -4.22
C TYR A 264 -26.76 -10.28 -3.56
N ALA A 265 -27.76 -10.84 -4.27
CA ALA A 265 -29.11 -11.04 -3.75
C ALA A 265 -29.13 -11.97 -2.52
N ASP A 266 -28.36 -13.06 -2.54
CA ASP A 266 -28.28 -14.00 -1.42
C ASP A 266 -27.63 -13.36 -0.19
N ILE A 267 -26.63 -12.49 -0.40
CA ILE A 267 -25.93 -11.77 0.67
C ILE A 267 -26.86 -10.73 1.32
N VAL A 268 -27.71 -10.05 0.54
CA VAL A 268 -28.74 -9.14 1.06
C VAL A 268 -29.81 -9.92 1.83
N ALA A 269 -30.35 -11.00 1.27
CA ALA A 269 -31.34 -11.84 1.94
C ALA A 269 -30.81 -12.44 3.25
N LEU A 270 -29.54 -12.88 3.27
CA LEU A 270 -28.86 -13.40 4.47
C LEU A 270 -28.68 -12.31 5.55
N ARG A 271 -28.42 -11.05 5.15
CA ARG A 271 -28.37 -9.92 6.08
C ARG A 271 -29.76 -9.62 6.65
N GLU A 272 -30.80 -9.60 5.82
CA GLU A 272 -32.18 -9.32 6.26
C GLU A 272 -32.69 -10.41 7.21
N ALA A 273 -32.48 -11.68 6.88
CA ALA A 273 -32.82 -12.81 7.75
C ALA A 273 -32.07 -12.74 9.10
N LEU A 274 -30.78 -12.34 9.11
CA LEU A 274 -30.03 -12.10 10.35
C LEU A 274 -30.62 -10.94 11.16
N GLU A 275 -30.96 -9.81 10.53
CA GLU A 275 -31.52 -8.64 11.23
C GLU A 275 -32.90 -8.95 11.83
N GLN A 276 -33.77 -9.64 11.08
CA GLN A 276 -35.07 -10.14 11.58
C GLN A 276 -34.90 -11.12 12.75
N LEU A 277 -34.00 -12.09 12.65
CA LEU A 277 -33.76 -13.10 13.69
C LEU A 277 -33.26 -12.47 15.01
N LEU A 278 -32.39 -11.45 14.91
CA LEU A 278 -31.91 -10.70 16.06
C LEU A 278 -33.04 -9.88 16.73
N GLU A 279 -33.96 -9.32 15.93
CA GLU A 279 -35.13 -8.57 16.42
C GLU A 279 -36.19 -9.49 17.05
N GLU A 280 -36.61 -10.57 16.36
CA GLU A 280 -37.58 -11.57 16.86
C GLU A 280 -37.17 -12.16 18.22
N ARG A 281 -35.87 -12.36 18.45
CA ARG A 281 -35.33 -12.93 19.69
C ARG A 281 -34.88 -11.86 20.69
N GLY A 282 -34.93 -10.57 20.35
CA GLY A 282 -34.43 -9.47 21.19
C GLY A 282 -32.94 -9.58 21.54
N THR A 283 -32.16 -10.32 20.75
CA THR A 283 -30.77 -10.68 21.07
C THR A 283 -29.77 -9.69 20.47
N THR A 284 -28.82 -9.22 21.28
CA THR A 284 -27.71 -8.40 20.78
C THR A 284 -26.72 -9.24 19.96
N GLN A 285 -26.05 -8.62 18.98
CA GLN A 285 -25.04 -9.26 18.14
C GLN A 285 -23.95 -9.99 18.95
N ALA A 286 -23.50 -9.39 20.07
CA ALA A 286 -22.52 -10.00 20.96
C ALA A 286 -23.06 -11.24 21.71
N ALA A 287 -24.37 -11.34 21.97
CA ALA A 287 -24.99 -12.55 22.49
C ALA A 287 -25.10 -13.63 21.40
N PHE A 288 -25.53 -13.27 20.18
CA PHE A 288 -25.59 -14.19 19.05
C PHE A 288 -24.23 -14.82 18.73
N CYS A 289 -23.15 -14.01 18.69
CA CYS A 289 -21.77 -14.51 18.52
C CYS A 289 -21.40 -15.58 19.54
N ARG A 290 -21.67 -15.32 20.83
CA ARG A 290 -21.36 -16.25 21.93
C ARG A 290 -22.21 -17.52 21.89
N ASN A 291 -23.47 -17.42 21.48
CA ASN A 291 -24.41 -18.55 21.47
C ASN A 291 -24.17 -19.49 20.27
N HIS A 292 -23.71 -18.97 19.13
CA HIS A 292 -23.57 -19.73 17.88
C HIS A 292 -22.10 -19.93 17.43
N GLY A 293 -21.11 -19.51 18.24
CA GLY A 293 -19.68 -19.67 17.93
C GLY A 293 -19.18 -18.78 16.77
N VAL A 294 -19.96 -17.76 16.40
CA VAL A 294 -19.69 -16.89 15.25
C VAL A 294 -18.72 -15.77 15.62
N SER A 295 -17.79 -15.48 14.71
CA SER A 295 -16.86 -14.34 14.80
C SER A 295 -17.62 -13.00 14.78
N PRO A 296 -17.43 -12.11 15.80
CA PRO A 296 -18.02 -10.77 15.80
C PRO A 296 -17.54 -9.89 14.64
N ARG A 297 -16.36 -10.21 14.06
CA ARG A 297 -15.85 -9.54 12.86
C ARG A 297 -16.76 -9.86 11.67
N ASP A 298 -17.18 -11.11 11.51
CA ASP A 298 -17.80 -11.60 10.29
C ASP A 298 -19.24 -11.09 10.16
N LEU A 299 -19.99 -11.00 11.27
CA LEU A 299 -21.28 -10.30 11.30
C LEU A 299 -21.16 -8.80 10.96
N SER A 300 -20.07 -8.15 11.41
CA SER A 300 -19.79 -6.75 11.09
C SER A 300 -19.40 -6.56 9.62
N LEU A 301 -18.74 -7.56 9.02
CA LEU A 301 -18.44 -7.60 7.58
C LEU A 301 -19.71 -7.83 6.75
N LEU A 302 -20.60 -8.76 7.14
CA LEU A 302 -21.87 -9.00 6.46
C LEU A 302 -22.77 -7.75 6.50
N ARG A 303 -22.97 -7.14 7.67
CA ARG A 303 -23.85 -5.95 7.77
C ARG A 303 -23.29 -4.71 7.06
N ARG A 304 -21.98 -4.63 6.87
CA ARG A 304 -21.33 -3.56 6.10
C ARG A 304 -20.96 -3.98 4.68
N HIS A 305 -21.46 -5.10 4.19
CA HIS A 305 -21.04 -5.66 2.89
C HIS A 305 -21.26 -4.67 1.74
N GLU A 306 -22.47 -4.14 1.60
CA GLU A 306 -22.83 -3.11 0.62
C GLU A 306 -21.91 -1.88 0.69
N ALA A 307 -21.80 -1.25 1.86
CA ALA A 307 -20.99 -0.05 2.07
C ALA A 307 -19.49 -0.27 1.81
N ARG A 308 -18.98 -1.50 1.98
CA ARG A 308 -17.57 -1.85 1.76
C ARG A 308 -17.29 -2.37 0.36
N SER A 309 -18.26 -3.01 -0.28
CA SER A 309 -18.23 -3.28 -1.72
C SER A 309 -18.22 -1.97 -2.53
N ALA A 310 -18.96 -0.95 -2.07
CA ALA A 310 -18.96 0.38 -2.68
C ALA A 310 -17.66 1.17 -2.47
N SER A 311 -16.86 0.87 -1.43
CA SER A 311 -15.56 1.50 -1.18
C SER A 311 -14.35 0.67 -1.66
N GLY A 312 -14.57 -0.46 -2.35
CA GLY A 312 -13.49 -1.37 -2.78
C GLY A 312 -12.78 -2.09 -1.63
N GLU A 313 -13.39 -2.12 -0.44
CA GLU A 313 -12.82 -2.68 0.77
C GLU A 313 -13.09 -4.19 0.92
N ARG A 314 -12.06 -4.95 1.33
CA ARG A 314 -12.12 -6.41 1.61
C ARG A 314 -13.42 -6.84 2.31
N THR A 315 -14.30 -7.53 1.59
CA THR A 315 -15.60 -8.03 2.04
C THR A 315 -15.47 -9.27 2.96
N ILE A 316 -16.61 -9.85 3.35
CA ILE A 316 -16.68 -11.16 4.03
C ILE A 316 -16.28 -12.30 3.06
N SER A 317 -15.62 -13.35 3.54
CA SER A 317 -15.29 -14.52 2.71
C SER A 317 -16.51 -15.42 2.47
N ILE A 318 -16.51 -16.11 1.33
CA ILE A 318 -17.56 -17.08 0.95
C ILE A 318 -17.71 -18.18 2.01
N THR A 319 -16.59 -18.72 2.48
CA THR A 319 -16.54 -19.71 3.58
C THR A 319 -17.09 -19.21 4.92
N ALA A 320 -17.26 -17.90 5.12
CA ALA A 320 -17.96 -17.32 6.26
C ALA A 320 -19.44 -17.07 5.96
N LEU A 321 -19.81 -16.70 4.73
CA LEU A 321 -21.21 -16.63 4.26
C LEU A 321 -21.91 -17.99 4.38
N GLU A 322 -21.30 -19.07 3.89
CA GLU A 322 -21.81 -20.44 3.99
C GLU A 322 -22.07 -20.88 5.45
N ARG A 323 -21.17 -20.50 6.36
CA ARG A 323 -21.32 -20.78 7.81
C ARG A 323 -22.43 -19.95 8.43
N LEU A 324 -22.61 -18.70 8.00
CA LEU A 324 -23.71 -17.85 8.48
C LEU A 324 -25.06 -18.34 7.97
N ALA A 325 -25.16 -18.68 6.68
CA ALA A 325 -26.35 -19.25 6.06
C ALA A 325 -26.77 -20.55 6.77
N SER A 326 -25.87 -21.54 6.86
CA SER A 326 -26.17 -22.81 7.53
C SER A 326 -26.53 -22.66 9.03
N ILE A 327 -26.05 -21.64 9.73
CA ILE A 327 -26.46 -21.34 11.12
C ILE A 327 -27.85 -20.69 11.17
N ILE A 328 -28.17 -19.81 10.23
CA ILE A 328 -29.45 -19.07 10.13
C ILE A 328 -30.57 -19.99 9.63
N ASP A 329 -30.35 -20.78 8.57
CA ASP A 329 -31.28 -21.79 8.06
C ASP A 329 -31.57 -22.90 9.09
N ALA A 330 -30.60 -23.21 9.95
CA ALA A 330 -30.78 -24.13 11.08
C ALA A 330 -31.57 -23.50 12.25
N GLN A 331 -31.89 -22.20 12.22
CA GLN A 331 -32.87 -21.62 13.14
C GLN A 331 -34.27 -21.72 12.54
N PRO A 332 -35.25 -22.28 13.27
CA PRO A 332 -36.65 -22.17 12.87
C PRO A 332 -37.08 -20.71 13.02
N MET A 333 -37.09 -19.96 11.90
CA MET A 333 -37.78 -18.68 11.83
C MET A 333 -39.28 -18.90 12.04
N SER A 334 -39.93 -18.02 12.78
CA SER A 334 -41.37 -18.13 12.99
C SER A 334 -42.08 -17.77 11.69
N ARG A 335 -42.65 -18.76 10.99
CA ARG A 335 -43.54 -18.51 9.84
C ARG A 335 -44.84 -17.85 10.31
N ALA A 336 -44.78 -16.54 10.55
CA ALA A 336 -45.95 -15.68 10.53
C ALA A 336 -46.62 -15.81 9.16
N ALA A 337 -47.91 -16.11 9.17
CA ALA A 337 -48.68 -16.36 7.95
C ALA A 337 -49.41 -15.09 7.50
N THR A 338 -49.53 -14.96 6.16
CA THR A 338 -50.50 -14.13 5.41
C THR A 338 -50.63 -12.66 5.80
#